data_AF-A0A952ZX77-F1
#
_entry.id   AF-A0A952ZX77-F1
#
_cell.length_a   1.000
_cell.length_b   1.000
_cell.length_c   1.000
_cell.angle_alpha   90.00
_cell.angle_beta   90.00
_cell.angle_gamma   90.00
#
_symmetry.space_group_name_H-M   'P 1'
#
loop_
_entity.id
_entity.type
_entity.pdbx_description
1 polymer ?
#
loop_
_entity_poly.entity_id
_entity_poly.type
_entity_poly.pdbx_seq_one_letter_code
_entity_poly.pdbx_strand_id
1 'polypeptide(L)'
;MQSDSESTAADSGQNHDHEELSLPLFAFTVLVTLGGLGALLWLAAPSVWDLQWLAPAWKFFAAFALISLVNCFMEFFFHRYVLHLPAIPFLSRLYRQHTLHHALTRITRRPARDGRGILFIENKFPIIEPEQGEASFFPWYSLTVFALLLTPLFALLQWLAPSFPWFFGGYAAIASSLVLYEVLHAINHWPFETWAPLITHRRWGWFWQPVYAFHLRHHAVTDCNESVSGWFGLPVADWVFGTCVIPQTAYAEGEEATPEKFASPNPCRPIRALDAWAQTAIQRRRDVAADGVPTESADSRVYTRGEEIAHWVTHGIGLAVSVAALTLLIVFSSLRGSAWEVVSFTIFGLTLLGLSTVAVLRQAFRSGRAKELFRRLDQPAIFVFIAGTYTPFLFSNLRGGTGWLFVGAIWGLCGAAAVYSLVFGARHRLVTIVAGLFVSWTILVAMGGVIATLPPAALWLLVAGAACYGVGAIFYFWQRLRFHRATWHALVLGGSTCHLLTAILFLLPVTH
;
A
#
# COMPACT_ATOMS: atom_id res chain seq x y z
N MET A 1 27.13 22.24 59.39
CA MET A 1 26.19 23.34 59.10
C MET A 1 26.21 23.52 57.60
N GLN A 2 25.10 23.12 56.94
CA GLN A 2 24.77 23.13 55.49
C GLN A 2 25.67 22.25 54.60
N SER A 3 25.25 21.07 54.10
CA SER A 3 23.98 20.58 53.53
C SER A 3 23.73 20.98 52.06
N ASP A 4 23.56 19.91 51.26
CA ASP A 4 22.67 19.72 50.11
C ASP A 4 23.00 20.36 48.75
N SER A 5 23.38 19.49 47.80
CA SER A 5 22.56 19.28 46.60
C SER A 5 22.99 17.97 45.90
N GLU A 6 22.56 16.85 46.46
CA GLU A 6 22.35 15.63 45.68
C GLU A 6 21.27 15.96 44.63
N SER A 7 21.68 15.99 43.36
CA SER A 7 20.76 15.96 42.23
C SER A 7 20.13 14.57 42.19
N THR A 8 19.02 14.42 42.89
CA THR A 8 18.05 13.35 42.72
C THR A 8 17.54 13.39 41.28
N ALA A 9 18.18 12.61 40.40
CA ALA A 9 17.54 12.16 39.19
C ALA A 9 16.35 11.30 39.63
N ALA A 10 15.17 11.91 39.60
CA ALA A 10 13.92 11.22 39.79
C ALA A 10 13.83 10.12 38.73
N ASP A 11 14.04 8.90 39.21
CA ASP A 11 13.63 7.65 38.60
C ASP A 11 12.12 7.73 38.34
N SER A 12 11.73 8.29 37.20
CA SER A 12 10.41 8.05 36.64
C SER A 12 10.43 6.64 36.06
N GLY A 13 10.28 5.66 36.95
CA GLY A 13 9.88 4.31 36.59
C GLY A 13 8.52 4.37 35.90
N GLN A 14 8.52 4.70 34.61
CA GLN A 14 7.47 4.23 33.73
C GLN A 14 7.73 2.74 33.59
N ASN A 15 7.02 1.96 34.40
CA ASN A 15 6.69 0.57 34.09
C ASN A 15 5.99 0.62 32.72
N HIS A 16 6.77 0.61 31.64
CA HIS A 16 6.28 0.11 30.38
C HIS A 16 6.12 -1.39 30.62
N ASP A 17 4.87 -1.82 30.82
CA ASP A 17 4.55 -3.25 30.78
C ASP A 17 5.14 -3.78 29.47
N HIS A 18 6.22 -4.55 29.57
CA HIS A 18 6.95 -5.07 28.42
C HIS A 18 6.00 -5.98 27.62
N GLU A 19 5.52 -5.52 26.47
CA GLU A 19 4.66 -6.31 25.59
C GLU A 19 5.51 -7.35 24.86
N GLU A 20 5.68 -8.54 25.46
CA GLU A 20 6.25 -9.69 24.78
C GLU A 20 5.27 -10.29 23.76
N LEU A 21 5.79 -10.90 22.68
CA LEU A 21 4.98 -11.58 21.68
C LEU A 21 4.22 -12.76 22.31
N SER A 22 2.94 -12.55 22.60
CA SER A 22 2.03 -13.61 23.06
C SER A 22 1.47 -14.37 21.87
N LEU A 23 1.99 -15.59 21.61
CA LEU A 23 1.49 -16.48 20.56
C LEU A 23 -0.04 -16.73 20.65
N PRO A 24 -0.64 -16.94 21.85
CA PRO A 24 -2.10 -17.07 21.97
C PRO A 24 -2.85 -15.80 21.58
N LEU A 25 -2.38 -14.61 22.00
CA LEU A 25 -3.02 -13.35 21.67
C LEU A 25 -2.90 -13.03 20.17
N PHE A 26 -1.74 -13.33 19.59
CA PHE A 26 -1.50 -13.19 18.16
C PHE A 26 -2.43 -14.11 17.36
N ALA A 27 -2.51 -15.40 17.72
CA ALA A 27 -3.41 -16.36 17.08
C ALA A 27 -4.88 -15.92 17.21
N PHE A 28 -5.30 -15.46 18.40
CA PHE A 28 -6.64 -14.91 18.62
C PHE A 28 -6.92 -13.71 17.71
N THR A 29 -5.98 -12.77 17.62
CA THR A 29 -6.10 -11.58 16.76
C THR A 29 -6.23 -11.95 15.29
N VAL A 30 -5.43 -12.91 14.83
CA VAL A 30 -5.51 -13.44 13.46
C VAL A 30 -6.89 -14.06 13.20
N LEU A 31 -7.38 -14.91 14.10
CA LEU A 31 -8.69 -15.57 13.96
C LEU A 31 -9.85 -14.56 13.96
N VAL A 32 -9.86 -13.61 14.89
CA VAL A 32 -10.88 -12.55 14.95
C VAL A 32 -10.87 -11.71 13.68
N THR A 33 -9.68 -11.35 13.20
CA THR A 33 -9.54 -10.55 11.97
C THR A 33 -10.02 -11.31 10.74
N LEU A 34 -9.65 -12.58 10.59
CA LEU A 34 -10.13 -13.43 9.49
C LEU A 34 -11.65 -13.63 9.56
N GLY A 35 -12.20 -13.83 10.75
CA GLY A 35 -13.64 -13.91 10.98
C GLY A 35 -14.36 -12.62 10.57
N GLY A 36 -13.81 -11.45 10.95
CA GLY A 36 -14.34 -10.14 10.56
C GLY A 36 -14.29 -9.89 9.05
N LEU A 37 -13.17 -10.21 8.39
CA LEU A 37 -13.02 -10.11 6.93
C LEU A 37 -13.98 -11.07 6.20
N GLY A 38 -14.17 -12.27 6.74
CA GLY A 38 -15.14 -13.24 6.24
C GLY A 38 -16.58 -12.73 6.36
N ALA A 39 -16.95 -12.19 7.53
CA ALA A 39 -18.26 -11.59 7.75
C ALA A 39 -18.51 -10.39 6.81
N LEU A 40 -17.50 -9.55 6.57
CA LEU A 40 -17.59 -8.45 5.60
C LEU A 40 -17.81 -8.97 4.18
N LEU A 41 -17.08 -10.02 3.75
CA LEU A 41 -17.28 -10.64 2.45
C LEU A 41 -18.68 -11.24 2.32
N TRP A 42 -19.14 -11.95 3.34
CA TRP A 42 -20.47 -12.54 3.39
C TRP A 42 -21.58 -11.48 3.28
N LEU A 43 -21.46 -10.37 4.01
CA LEU A 43 -22.43 -9.28 3.98
C LEU A 43 -22.40 -8.50 2.65
N ALA A 44 -21.20 -8.26 2.10
CA ALA A 44 -21.03 -7.45 0.90
C ALA A 44 -21.28 -8.23 -0.40
N ALA A 45 -20.92 -9.51 -0.44
CA ALA A 45 -21.02 -10.36 -1.63
C ALA A 45 -21.37 -11.82 -1.28
N PRO A 46 -22.61 -12.11 -0.85
CA PRO A 46 -23.03 -13.46 -0.46
C PRO A 46 -22.80 -14.53 -1.54
N SER A 47 -23.01 -14.19 -2.82
CA SER A 47 -22.76 -15.12 -3.92
C SER A 47 -21.28 -15.46 -4.10
N VAL A 48 -20.39 -14.48 -3.86
CA VAL A 48 -18.93 -14.72 -3.89
C VAL A 48 -18.51 -15.56 -2.70
N TRP A 49 -19.11 -15.31 -1.53
CA TRP A 49 -18.91 -16.12 -0.32
C TRP A 49 -19.25 -17.59 -0.56
N ASP A 50 -20.40 -17.89 -1.15
CA ASP A 50 -20.80 -19.26 -1.46
C ASP A 50 -19.82 -19.94 -2.43
N LEU A 51 -19.35 -19.21 -3.45
CA LEU A 51 -18.33 -19.71 -4.37
C LEU A 51 -17.00 -20.04 -3.69
N GLN A 52 -16.65 -19.37 -2.57
CA GLN A 52 -15.43 -19.72 -1.83
C GLN A 52 -15.53 -21.12 -1.23
N TRP A 53 -16.69 -21.47 -0.69
CA TRP A 53 -16.94 -22.77 -0.05
C TRP A 53 -17.16 -23.90 -1.04
N LEU A 54 -17.77 -23.61 -2.19
CA LEU A 54 -18.04 -24.60 -3.23
C LEU A 54 -16.80 -24.96 -4.07
N ALA A 55 -15.73 -24.16 -3.99
CA ALA A 55 -14.52 -24.41 -4.75
C ALA A 55 -13.80 -25.71 -4.30
N PRO A 56 -13.33 -26.56 -5.23
CA PRO A 56 -12.51 -27.71 -4.88
C PRO A 56 -11.25 -27.32 -4.10
N ALA A 57 -10.84 -28.14 -3.14
CA ALA A 57 -9.70 -27.86 -2.26
C ALA A 57 -8.40 -27.50 -3.01
N TRP A 58 -8.11 -28.16 -4.15
CA TRP A 58 -6.91 -27.84 -4.93
C TRP A 58 -6.88 -26.40 -5.45
N LYS A 59 -8.05 -25.80 -5.75
CA LYS A 59 -8.14 -24.39 -6.18
C LYS A 59 -7.86 -23.44 -5.05
N PHE A 60 -8.28 -23.80 -3.83
CA PHE A 60 -7.87 -23.08 -2.63
C PHE A 60 -6.36 -23.10 -2.46
N PHE A 61 -5.73 -24.29 -2.52
CA PHE A 61 -4.27 -24.38 -2.38
C PHE A 61 -3.52 -23.67 -3.50
N ALA A 62 -4.02 -23.71 -4.73
CA ALA A 62 -3.43 -22.98 -5.85
C ALA A 62 -3.54 -21.46 -5.67
N ALA A 63 -4.73 -20.96 -5.26
CA ALA A 63 -4.92 -19.53 -4.97
C ALA A 63 -4.04 -19.09 -3.81
N PHE A 64 -4.00 -19.86 -2.73
CA PHE A 64 -3.15 -19.63 -1.57
C PHE A 64 -1.67 -19.59 -1.97
N ALA A 65 -1.16 -20.58 -2.69
CA ALA A 65 0.24 -20.62 -3.12
C ALA A 65 0.61 -19.44 -4.03
N LEU A 66 -0.28 -19.05 -4.95
CA LEU A 66 -0.05 -17.91 -5.84
C LEU A 66 -0.02 -16.59 -5.07
N ILE A 67 -0.98 -16.36 -4.16
CA ILE A 67 -0.98 -15.14 -3.34
C ILE A 67 0.20 -15.12 -2.38
N SER A 68 0.59 -16.26 -1.79
CA SER A 68 1.81 -16.34 -0.97
C SER A 68 3.06 -15.96 -1.77
N LEU A 69 3.12 -16.31 -3.07
CA LEU A 69 4.22 -15.88 -3.94
C LEU A 69 4.18 -14.36 -4.15
N VAL A 70 3.00 -13.78 -4.41
CA VAL A 70 2.84 -12.31 -4.51
C VAL A 70 3.28 -11.63 -3.21
N ASN A 71 2.88 -12.18 -2.06
CA ASN A 71 3.27 -11.67 -0.74
C ASN A 71 4.78 -11.69 -0.52
N CYS A 72 5.50 -12.72 -0.99
CA CYS A 72 6.97 -12.77 -0.94
C CYS A 72 7.61 -11.57 -1.66
N PHE A 73 7.13 -11.21 -2.86
CA PHE A 73 7.62 -10.01 -3.56
C PHE A 73 7.20 -8.72 -2.86
N MET A 74 5.98 -8.66 -2.32
CA MET A 74 5.53 -7.48 -1.56
C MET A 74 6.34 -7.27 -0.28
N GLU A 75 6.66 -8.34 0.43
CA GLU A 75 7.52 -8.32 1.62
C GLU A 75 8.88 -7.72 1.28
N PHE A 76 9.52 -8.17 0.20
CA PHE A 76 10.78 -7.60 -0.28
C PHE A 76 10.71 -6.06 -0.46
N PHE A 77 9.70 -5.56 -1.18
CA PHE A 77 9.55 -4.12 -1.41
C PHE A 77 9.21 -3.36 -0.12
N PHE A 78 8.38 -3.95 0.74
CA PHE A 78 7.99 -3.38 2.01
C PHE A 78 9.20 -3.26 2.94
N HIS A 79 9.94 -4.34 3.13
CA HIS A 79 11.12 -4.35 4.00
C HIS A 79 12.16 -3.33 3.52
N ARG A 80 12.50 -3.36 2.22
CA ARG A 80 13.52 -2.47 1.65
C ARG A 80 13.13 -0.99 1.62
N TYR A 81 11.92 -0.65 1.17
CA TYR A 81 11.51 0.75 0.88
C TYR A 81 10.50 1.35 1.86
N VAL A 82 10.06 0.58 2.86
CA VAL A 82 9.28 1.08 3.98
C VAL A 82 10.07 0.99 5.27
N LEU A 83 10.69 -0.16 5.55
CA LEU A 83 11.36 -0.39 6.83
C LEU A 83 12.83 0.05 6.86
N HIS A 84 13.58 -0.11 5.77
CA HIS A 84 15.01 0.29 5.72
C HIS A 84 15.26 1.65 5.06
N LEU A 85 14.69 1.88 3.88
CA LEU A 85 14.71 3.19 3.22
C LEU A 85 13.33 3.82 3.35
N PRO A 86 13.07 4.76 4.29
CA PRO A 86 11.74 5.33 4.54
C PRO A 86 11.29 6.29 3.42
N ALA A 87 11.14 5.76 2.20
CA ALA A 87 10.65 6.47 1.04
C ALA A 87 9.19 6.91 1.25
N ILE A 88 8.45 6.23 2.13
CA ILE A 88 7.03 6.44 2.40
C ILE A 88 6.83 6.97 3.84
N PRO A 89 6.71 8.30 4.05
CA PRO A 89 6.82 8.91 5.38
C PRO A 89 5.62 8.69 6.30
N PHE A 90 4.47 8.24 5.80
CA PHE A 90 3.30 7.95 6.65
C PHE A 90 3.42 6.62 7.41
N LEU A 91 4.36 5.75 7.02
CA LEU A 91 4.68 4.50 7.71
C LEU A 91 5.89 4.67 8.65
N SER A 92 6.21 5.91 9.04
CA SER A 92 7.39 6.23 9.86
C SER A 92 7.40 5.56 11.24
N ARG A 93 6.25 5.10 11.76
CA ARG A 93 6.20 4.30 12.98
C ARG A 93 6.84 2.93 12.78
N LEU A 94 6.48 2.24 11.70
CA LEU A 94 7.02 0.91 11.36
C LEU A 94 8.52 1.00 11.06
N TYR A 95 8.94 2.00 10.28
CA TYR A 95 10.36 2.30 10.07
C TYR A 95 11.11 2.52 11.39
N ARG A 96 10.58 3.36 12.30
CA ARG A 96 11.25 3.67 13.57
C ARG A 96 11.38 2.45 14.47
N GLN A 97 10.33 1.65 14.57
CA GLN A 97 10.37 0.40 15.35
C GLN A 97 11.37 -0.58 14.74
N HIS A 98 11.36 -0.78 13.43
CA HIS A 98 12.31 -1.69 12.77
C HIS A 98 13.76 -1.22 12.88
N THR A 99 14.00 0.09 12.74
CA THR A 99 15.33 0.67 12.92
C THR A 99 15.82 0.50 14.36
N LEU A 100 14.92 0.64 15.34
CA LEU A 100 15.24 0.40 16.75
C LEU A 100 15.61 -1.08 16.97
N HIS A 101 14.85 -2.02 16.40
CA HIS A 101 15.17 -3.45 16.44
C HIS A 101 16.58 -3.73 15.91
N HIS A 102 16.91 -3.25 14.71
CA HIS A 102 18.25 -3.37 14.11
C HIS A 102 19.35 -2.72 14.95
N ALA A 103 19.06 -1.61 15.63
CA ALA A 103 20.04 -0.96 16.50
C ALA A 103 20.34 -1.79 17.77
N LEU A 104 19.32 -2.48 18.29
CA LEU A 104 19.39 -3.32 19.48
C LEU A 104 19.96 -4.72 19.19
N THR A 105 19.82 -5.21 17.97
CA THR A 105 20.33 -6.53 17.51
C THR A 105 21.46 -6.41 16.48
N ARG A 106 22.17 -5.28 16.49
CA ARG A 106 23.16 -4.92 15.47
C ARG A 106 24.33 -5.90 15.35
N ILE A 107 24.84 -6.04 14.14
CA ILE A 107 26.13 -6.65 13.84
C ILE A 107 27.01 -5.60 13.15
N THR A 108 28.07 -5.15 13.82
CA THR A 108 28.88 -4.01 13.34
C THR A 108 30.38 -4.26 13.47
N ARG A 109 31.16 -3.30 12.95
CA ARG A 109 32.62 -3.33 12.97
C ARG A 109 33.11 -2.31 14.00
N ARG A 110 33.93 -2.74 14.95
CA ARG A 110 34.55 -1.87 15.96
C ARG A 110 36.07 -1.89 15.85
N PRO A 111 36.73 -0.74 15.97
CA PRO A 111 38.19 -0.72 16.04
C PRO A 111 38.67 -1.41 17.31
N ALA A 112 39.77 -2.15 17.17
CA ALA A 112 40.51 -2.72 18.28
C ALA A 112 40.91 -1.64 19.30
N ARG A 113 40.79 -1.95 20.61
CA ARG A 113 41.26 -1.06 21.69
C ARG A 113 42.77 -0.84 21.69
N ASP A 114 43.52 -1.65 20.93
CA ASP A 114 44.99 -1.63 20.87
C ASP A 114 45.57 -0.62 19.85
N GLY A 115 44.72 0.11 19.11
CA GLY A 115 45.14 1.17 18.19
C GLY A 115 45.76 0.69 16.87
N ARG A 116 45.74 -0.61 16.57
CA ARG A 116 46.35 -1.19 15.35
C ARG A 116 45.54 -1.03 14.06
N GLY A 117 44.36 -0.40 14.13
CA GLY A 117 43.47 -0.18 12.98
C GLY A 117 42.73 -1.44 12.48
N ILE A 118 42.90 -2.59 13.14
CA ILE A 118 42.17 -3.81 12.86
C ILE A 118 40.73 -3.65 13.38
N LEU A 119 39.76 -4.04 12.55
CA LEU A 119 38.34 -4.01 12.89
C LEU A 119 37.90 -5.40 13.38
N PHE A 120 37.16 -5.44 14.47
CA PHE A 120 36.55 -6.64 15.02
C PHE A 120 35.02 -6.58 14.92
N ILE A 121 34.39 -7.75 14.88
CA ILE A 121 32.94 -7.89 14.83
C ILE A 121 32.36 -7.71 16.25
N GLU A 122 31.41 -6.79 16.40
CA GLU A 122 30.47 -6.73 17.52
C GLU A 122 29.13 -7.33 17.04
N ASN A 123 28.68 -8.41 17.68
CA ASN A 123 27.47 -9.15 17.35
C ASN A 123 26.53 -9.19 18.57
N LYS A 124 25.47 -8.37 18.51
CA LYS A 124 24.36 -8.35 19.48
C LYS A 124 23.08 -9.00 18.93
N PHE A 125 23.21 -9.80 17.89
CA PHE A 125 22.09 -10.35 17.13
C PHE A 125 21.05 -11.15 17.95
N PRO A 126 21.42 -12.03 18.89
CA PRO A 126 20.41 -12.77 19.63
C PRO A 126 19.60 -11.85 20.55
N ILE A 127 18.29 -12.09 20.63
CA ILE A 127 17.40 -11.40 21.58
C ILE A 127 17.49 -12.13 22.91
N ILE A 128 18.16 -11.51 23.87
CA ILE A 128 18.38 -12.03 25.23
C ILE A 128 18.00 -11.01 26.31
N GLU A 129 17.94 -9.73 25.97
CA GLU A 129 17.52 -8.64 26.85
C GLU A 129 16.06 -8.25 26.56
N PRO A 130 15.23 -7.93 27.59
CA PRO A 130 13.82 -7.56 27.40
C PRO A 130 13.61 -6.40 26.42
N GLU A 131 14.50 -5.40 26.46
CA GLU A 131 14.46 -4.22 25.58
C GLU A 131 14.53 -4.59 24.08
N GLN A 132 15.21 -5.70 23.74
CA GLN A 132 15.33 -6.18 22.36
C GLN A 132 14.01 -6.81 21.85
N GLY A 133 13.11 -7.23 22.75
CA GLY A 133 11.84 -7.87 22.41
C GLY A 133 10.77 -6.90 21.89
N GLU A 134 10.70 -5.68 22.45
CA GLU A 134 9.61 -4.71 22.20
C GLU A 134 9.53 -4.19 20.76
N ALA A 135 10.63 -4.26 20.01
CA ALA A 135 10.73 -3.75 18.64
C ALA A 135 10.61 -4.85 17.57
N SER A 136 10.47 -6.12 17.98
CA SER A 136 10.70 -7.28 17.12
C SER A 136 9.51 -7.75 16.27
N PHE A 137 8.29 -7.24 16.50
CA PHE A 137 7.03 -7.77 15.96
C PHE A 137 6.07 -6.70 15.37
N PHE A 138 5.11 -7.14 14.56
CA PHE A 138 4.12 -6.30 13.90
C PHE A 138 2.96 -5.86 14.83
N PRO A 139 2.42 -4.64 14.66
CA PRO A 139 1.22 -4.22 15.38
C PRO A 139 0.00 -5.14 15.12
N TRP A 140 -0.88 -5.28 16.12
CA TRP A 140 -2.06 -6.15 16.06
C TRP A 140 -3.01 -5.88 14.86
N TYR A 141 -3.02 -4.65 14.34
CA TYR A 141 -3.86 -4.26 13.20
C TYR A 141 -3.24 -4.56 11.83
N SER A 142 -2.01 -5.09 11.77
CA SER A 142 -1.26 -5.26 10.51
C SER A 142 -1.96 -6.18 9.52
N LEU A 143 -2.53 -7.29 10.00
CA LEU A 143 -3.28 -8.22 9.15
C LEU A 143 -4.46 -7.52 8.47
N THR A 144 -5.24 -6.73 9.21
CA THR A 144 -6.37 -5.97 8.66
C THR A 144 -5.91 -4.99 7.60
N VAL A 145 -4.83 -4.26 7.84
CA VAL A 145 -4.30 -3.27 6.89
C VAL A 145 -3.83 -3.96 5.60
N PHE A 146 -3.03 -5.03 5.70
CA PHE A 146 -2.58 -5.77 4.52
C PHE A 146 -3.73 -6.44 3.77
N ALA A 147 -4.71 -7.01 4.49
CA ALA A 147 -5.92 -7.55 3.90
C ALA A 147 -6.67 -6.50 3.10
N LEU A 148 -6.97 -5.33 3.68
CA LEU A 148 -7.68 -4.26 2.99
C LEU A 148 -6.93 -3.73 1.77
N LEU A 149 -5.60 -3.64 1.84
CA LEU A 149 -4.78 -3.23 0.69
C LEU A 149 -4.83 -4.25 -0.47
N LEU A 150 -4.95 -5.55 -0.16
CA LEU A 150 -4.96 -6.63 -1.15
C LEU A 150 -6.36 -7.11 -1.57
N THR A 151 -7.41 -6.76 -0.84
CA THR A 151 -8.81 -7.07 -1.20
C THR A 151 -9.16 -6.65 -2.64
N PRO A 152 -8.74 -5.48 -3.18
CA PRO A 152 -9.00 -5.13 -4.57
C PRO A 152 -8.37 -6.10 -5.58
N LEU A 153 -7.17 -6.63 -5.29
CA LEU A 153 -6.52 -7.64 -6.11
C LEU A 153 -7.32 -8.95 -6.08
N PHE A 154 -7.76 -9.39 -4.90
CA PHE A 154 -8.54 -10.62 -4.75
C PHE A 154 -9.86 -10.55 -5.51
N ALA A 155 -10.50 -9.39 -5.49
CA ALA A 155 -11.72 -9.17 -6.25
C ALA A 155 -11.50 -9.19 -7.77
N LEU A 156 -10.42 -8.56 -8.24
CA LEU A 156 -10.05 -8.64 -9.66
C LEU A 156 -9.81 -10.09 -10.08
N LEU A 157 -9.08 -10.86 -9.26
CA LEU A 157 -8.83 -12.28 -9.50
C LEU A 157 -10.12 -13.11 -9.43
N GLN A 158 -11.01 -12.81 -8.48
CA GLN A 158 -12.34 -13.42 -8.40
C GLN A 158 -13.18 -13.14 -9.63
N TRP A 159 -13.06 -11.96 -10.22
CA TRP A 159 -13.75 -11.65 -11.46
C TRP A 159 -13.13 -12.38 -12.67
N LEU A 160 -11.80 -12.39 -12.79
CA LEU A 160 -11.07 -13.04 -13.89
C LEU A 160 -11.17 -14.57 -13.85
N ALA A 161 -11.21 -15.15 -12.66
CA ALA A 161 -11.24 -16.59 -12.43
C ALA A 161 -12.24 -16.92 -11.28
N PRO A 162 -13.56 -16.82 -11.53
CA PRO A 162 -14.60 -16.90 -10.49
C PRO A 162 -14.73 -18.27 -9.84
N SER A 163 -14.17 -19.30 -10.48
CA SER A 163 -14.20 -20.65 -9.93
C SER A 163 -13.12 -20.91 -8.87
N PHE A 164 -12.22 -19.95 -8.62
CA PHE A 164 -11.20 -20.02 -7.58
C PHE A 164 -11.62 -19.22 -6.34
N PRO A 165 -11.27 -19.69 -5.13
CA PRO A 165 -11.64 -19.04 -3.88
C PRO A 165 -10.57 -18.01 -3.48
N TRP A 166 -10.47 -16.92 -4.24
CA TRP A 166 -9.38 -15.94 -4.08
C TRP A 166 -9.40 -15.19 -2.76
N PHE A 167 -10.57 -14.96 -2.17
CA PHE A 167 -10.65 -14.30 -0.87
C PHE A 167 -10.19 -15.22 0.25
N PHE A 168 -10.63 -16.47 0.26
CA PHE A 168 -10.20 -17.43 1.29
C PHE A 168 -8.71 -17.75 1.14
N GLY A 169 -8.27 -18.08 -0.08
CA GLY A 169 -6.86 -18.34 -0.35
C GLY A 169 -5.99 -17.10 -0.09
N GLY A 170 -6.46 -15.92 -0.46
CA GLY A 170 -5.74 -14.65 -0.29
C GLY A 170 -5.61 -14.22 1.16
N TYR A 171 -6.70 -14.20 1.93
CA TYR A 171 -6.64 -13.87 3.36
C TYR A 171 -5.84 -14.91 4.16
N ALA A 172 -5.97 -16.20 3.83
CA ALA A 172 -5.13 -17.24 4.41
C ALA A 172 -3.65 -17.03 4.08
N ALA A 173 -3.31 -16.63 2.85
CA ALA A 173 -1.93 -16.37 2.44
C ALA A 173 -1.31 -15.16 3.17
N ILE A 174 -2.07 -14.08 3.38
CA ILE A 174 -1.61 -12.93 4.17
C ILE A 174 -1.39 -13.33 5.63
N ALA A 175 -2.38 -14.00 6.25
CA ALA A 175 -2.27 -14.47 7.62
C ALA A 175 -1.08 -15.42 7.80
N SER A 176 -0.91 -16.38 6.87
CA SER A 176 0.21 -17.31 6.87
C SER A 176 1.55 -16.62 6.71
N SER A 177 1.67 -15.61 5.83
CA SER A 177 2.92 -14.87 5.64
C SER A 177 3.27 -14.06 6.89
N LEU A 178 2.29 -13.41 7.52
CA LEU A 178 2.50 -12.67 8.76
C LEU A 178 2.93 -13.59 9.91
N VAL A 179 2.24 -14.73 10.10
CA VAL A 179 2.61 -15.74 11.10
C VAL A 179 4.02 -16.27 10.82
N LEU A 180 4.31 -16.60 9.57
CA LEU A 180 5.61 -17.14 9.19
C LEU A 180 6.74 -16.13 9.40
N TYR A 181 6.49 -14.85 9.08
CA TYR A 181 7.43 -13.76 9.36
C TYR A 181 7.77 -13.72 10.85
N GLU A 182 6.77 -13.61 11.72
CA GLU A 182 6.97 -13.50 13.17
C GLU A 182 7.71 -14.71 13.74
N VAL A 183 7.32 -15.92 13.32
CA VAL A 183 7.92 -17.17 13.80
C VAL A 183 9.35 -17.32 13.31
N LEU A 184 9.62 -17.13 12.01
CA LEU A 184 10.99 -17.25 11.49
C LEU A 184 11.89 -16.16 12.05
N HIS A 185 11.38 -14.93 12.18
CA HIS A 185 12.10 -13.82 12.79
C HIS A 185 12.49 -14.16 14.24
N ALA A 186 11.55 -14.62 15.06
CA ALA A 186 11.80 -15.01 16.45
C ALA A 186 12.80 -16.17 16.56
N ILE A 187 12.65 -17.22 15.76
CA ILE A 187 13.57 -18.38 15.74
C ILE A 187 14.98 -17.95 15.32
N ASN A 188 15.11 -17.09 14.31
CA ASN A 188 16.39 -16.60 13.84
C ASN A 188 17.14 -15.81 14.91
N HIS A 189 16.43 -15.12 15.80
CA HIS A 189 17.02 -14.38 16.92
C HIS A 189 17.34 -15.23 18.15
N TRP A 190 17.18 -16.56 18.11
CA TRP A 190 17.63 -17.42 19.20
C TRP A 190 19.15 -17.32 19.46
N PRO A 191 19.60 -17.59 20.70
CA PRO A 191 21.01 -17.64 21.05
C PRO A 191 21.81 -18.59 20.15
N PHE A 192 23.08 -18.27 19.92
CA PHE A 192 23.95 -19.08 19.06
C PHE A 192 24.11 -20.50 19.60
N GLU A 193 24.04 -20.69 20.92
CA GLU A 193 24.09 -21.98 21.60
C GLU A 193 22.95 -22.91 21.17
N THR A 194 21.77 -22.34 20.89
CA THR A 194 20.60 -23.08 20.37
C THR A 194 20.83 -23.48 18.90
N TRP A 195 21.46 -22.61 18.12
CA TRP A 195 21.74 -22.83 16.70
C TRP A 195 22.95 -23.74 16.45
N ALA A 196 23.97 -23.70 17.30
CA ALA A 196 25.23 -24.44 17.18
C ALA A 196 25.04 -25.94 16.89
N PRO A 197 24.20 -26.70 17.62
CA PRO A 197 24.01 -28.13 17.32
C PRO A 197 23.30 -28.37 15.99
N LEU A 198 22.44 -27.44 15.53
CA LEU A 198 21.72 -27.56 14.26
C LEU A 198 22.64 -27.31 13.07
N ILE A 199 23.41 -26.21 13.11
CA ILE A 199 24.28 -25.80 12.00
C ILE A 199 25.52 -26.69 11.87
N THR A 200 26.00 -27.27 12.98
CA THR A 200 27.12 -28.23 12.97
C THR A 200 26.68 -29.68 12.76
N HIS A 201 25.36 -29.94 12.65
CA HIS A 201 24.83 -31.29 12.48
C HIS A 201 25.37 -31.96 11.21
N ARG A 202 26.00 -33.13 11.33
CA ARG A 202 26.70 -33.82 10.23
C ARG A 202 25.87 -34.03 8.94
N ARG A 203 24.55 -34.27 9.07
CA ARG A 203 23.65 -34.52 7.91
C ARG A 203 22.79 -33.33 7.51
N TRP A 204 22.56 -32.38 8.43
CA TRP A 204 21.54 -31.34 8.27
C TRP A 204 22.11 -29.93 8.42
N GLY A 205 23.38 -29.78 8.77
CA GLY A 205 24.05 -28.48 8.91
C GLY A 205 24.06 -27.69 7.62
N TRP A 206 24.16 -28.36 6.45
CA TRP A 206 24.06 -27.71 5.14
C TRP A 206 22.71 -27.00 4.91
N PHE A 207 21.64 -27.44 5.59
CA PHE A 207 20.32 -26.84 5.53
C PHE A 207 20.15 -25.76 6.60
N TRP A 208 20.55 -26.03 7.84
CA TRP A 208 20.37 -25.09 8.95
C TRP A 208 21.30 -23.89 8.91
N GLN A 209 22.52 -24.06 8.38
CA GLN A 209 23.49 -22.97 8.28
C GLN A 209 22.94 -21.82 7.43
N PRO A 210 22.41 -22.03 6.20
CA PRO A 210 21.80 -20.95 5.43
C PRO A 210 20.60 -20.30 6.10
N VAL A 211 19.75 -21.08 6.80
CA VAL A 211 18.55 -20.58 7.50
C VAL A 211 18.95 -19.56 8.57
N TYR A 212 19.88 -19.94 9.46
CA TYR A 212 20.40 -19.04 10.50
C TYR A 212 21.14 -17.84 9.88
N ALA A 213 21.98 -18.10 8.89
CA ALA A 213 22.84 -17.12 8.27
C ALA A 213 22.07 -16.06 7.46
N PHE A 214 20.87 -16.37 6.95
CA PHE A 214 20.05 -15.46 6.15
C PHE A 214 19.70 -14.18 6.92
N HIS A 215 19.06 -14.32 8.07
CA HIS A 215 18.63 -13.16 8.87
C HIS A 215 19.79 -12.51 9.62
N LEU A 216 20.77 -13.32 10.06
CA LEU A 216 22.03 -12.82 10.62
C LEU A 216 22.71 -11.85 9.64
N ARG A 217 22.76 -12.24 8.36
CA ARG A 217 23.35 -11.42 7.30
C ARG A 217 22.58 -10.13 7.04
N HIS A 218 21.26 -10.18 7.11
CA HIS A 218 20.39 -9.01 6.99
C HIS A 218 20.70 -7.95 8.08
N HIS A 219 20.96 -8.38 9.31
CA HIS A 219 21.34 -7.47 10.41
C HIS A 219 22.76 -6.89 10.30
N ALA A 220 23.67 -7.59 9.61
CA ALA A 220 25.00 -7.05 9.30
C ALA A 220 24.97 -6.05 8.14
N VAL A 221 24.12 -6.31 7.15
CA VAL A 221 24.02 -5.54 5.90
C VAL A 221 22.54 -5.50 5.49
N THR A 222 21.88 -4.39 5.78
CA THR A 222 20.41 -4.27 5.70
C THR A 222 19.85 -4.14 4.29
N ASP A 223 20.68 -4.08 3.25
CA ASP A 223 20.26 -4.02 1.85
C ASP A 223 20.28 -5.41 1.17
N CYS A 224 20.20 -6.50 1.95
CA CYS A 224 20.14 -7.86 1.46
C CYS A 224 19.16 -8.72 2.29
N ASN A 225 18.74 -9.87 1.74
CA ASN A 225 17.90 -10.85 2.45
C ASN A 225 16.60 -10.25 3.02
N GLU A 226 15.83 -9.57 2.19
CA GLU A 226 14.70 -8.73 2.61
C GLU A 226 13.41 -9.56 2.80
N SER A 227 13.24 -10.69 2.10
CA SER A 227 12.07 -11.55 2.20
C SER A 227 12.29 -12.66 3.24
N VAL A 228 12.13 -12.29 4.51
CA VAL A 228 12.32 -13.17 5.69
C VAL A 228 11.29 -14.31 5.70
N SER A 229 10.01 -14.00 5.51
CA SER A 229 8.95 -15.00 5.44
C SER A 229 8.98 -15.75 4.11
N GLY A 230 9.32 -15.06 3.02
CA GLY A 230 9.51 -15.66 1.72
C GLY A 230 8.25 -16.34 1.17
N TRP A 231 8.46 -17.16 0.14
CA TRP A 231 7.46 -18.12 -0.30
C TRP A 231 7.64 -19.41 0.50
N PHE A 232 7.02 -19.46 1.69
CA PHE A 232 7.19 -20.56 2.66
C PHE A 232 8.63 -20.73 3.15
N GLY A 233 9.29 -19.61 3.49
CA GLY A 233 10.68 -19.55 3.96
C GLY A 233 11.72 -19.49 2.83
N LEU A 234 11.28 -19.60 1.57
CA LEU A 234 12.18 -19.46 0.42
C LEU A 234 12.26 -17.99 -0.01
N PRO A 235 13.45 -17.37 -0.06
CA PRO A 235 13.61 -15.95 -0.39
C PRO A 235 13.59 -15.73 -1.92
N VAL A 236 12.49 -16.15 -2.56
CA VAL A 236 12.35 -16.15 -4.02
C VAL A 236 12.55 -14.75 -4.60
N ALA A 237 12.00 -13.72 -3.95
CA ALA A 237 12.18 -12.33 -4.38
C ALA A 237 13.67 -11.93 -4.35
N ASP A 238 14.40 -12.27 -3.29
CA ASP A 238 15.83 -11.95 -3.19
C ASP A 238 16.68 -12.71 -4.21
N TRP A 239 16.33 -13.95 -4.57
CA TRP A 239 16.97 -14.68 -5.67
C TRP A 239 16.73 -13.99 -7.02
N VAL A 240 15.48 -13.62 -7.30
CA VAL A 240 15.09 -12.95 -8.54
C VAL A 240 15.77 -11.59 -8.68
N PHE A 241 15.92 -10.85 -7.58
CA PHE A 241 16.50 -9.51 -7.59
C PHE A 241 18.01 -9.48 -7.36
N GLY A 242 18.64 -10.60 -7.00
CA GLY A 242 20.07 -10.69 -6.75
C GLY A 242 20.51 -10.03 -5.44
N THR A 243 19.64 -10.07 -4.42
CA THR A 243 19.91 -9.56 -3.06
C THR A 243 20.09 -10.68 -2.04
N CYS A 244 19.90 -11.95 -2.42
CA CYS A 244 20.12 -13.08 -1.52
C CYS A 244 21.62 -13.31 -1.32
N VAL A 245 22.12 -13.16 -0.10
CA VAL A 245 23.51 -13.39 0.28
C VAL A 245 23.54 -14.29 1.50
N ILE A 246 24.13 -15.48 1.39
CA ILE A 246 24.32 -16.38 2.53
C ILE A 246 25.80 -16.36 2.91
N PRO A 247 26.19 -15.86 4.09
CA PRO A 247 27.58 -15.86 4.51
C PRO A 247 28.03 -17.29 4.82
N GLN A 248 29.29 -17.63 4.52
CA GLN A 248 29.85 -18.96 4.76
C GLN A 248 30.25 -19.18 6.22
N THR A 249 30.58 -18.10 6.94
CA THR A 249 30.97 -18.10 8.35
C THR A 249 30.02 -17.21 9.14
N ALA A 250 29.65 -17.64 10.34
CA ALA A 250 28.91 -16.78 11.26
C ALA A 250 29.73 -15.53 11.64
N TYR A 251 29.06 -14.44 11.99
CA TYR A 251 29.68 -13.21 12.48
C TYR A 251 30.07 -13.36 13.96
N ALA A 252 31.13 -14.11 14.27
CA ALA A 252 31.49 -14.37 15.66
C ALA A 252 31.96 -13.10 16.39
N GLU A 253 31.55 -12.93 17.65
CA GLU A 253 32.00 -11.81 18.50
C GLU A 253 33.53 -11.81 18.60
N GLY A 254 34.15 -10.66 18.33
CA GLY A 254 35.61 -10.50 18.41
C GLY A 254 36.39 -11.13 17.25
N GLU A 255 35.73 -11.68 16.23
CA GLU A 255 36.40 -12.10 15.00
C GLU A 255 36.84 -10.89 14.16
N GLU A 256 37.95 -11.02 13.43
CA GLU A 256 38.40 -9.98 12.50
C GLU A 256 37.35 -9.72 11.40
N ALA A 257 36.99 -8.45 11.22
CA ALA A 257 35.99 -8.03 10.26
C ALA A 257 36.61 -7.79 8.88
N THR A 258 36.48 -8.76 7.97
CA THR A 258 36.92 -8.59 6.59
C THR A 258 35.93 -7.73 5.77
N PRO A 259 36.40 -6.95 4.78
CA PRO A 259 35.52 -6.16 3.93
C PRO A 259 34.48 -6.99 3.17
N GLU A 260 34.83 -8.20 2.72
CA GLU A 260 33.91 -9.06 1.96
C GLU A 260 32.72 -9.48 2.82
N LYS A 261 32.92 -9.73 4.12
CA LYS A 261 31.83 -10.08 5.06
C LYS A 261 30.80 -8.98 5.23
N PHE A 262 31.09 -7.74 4.84
CA PHE A 262 30.15 -6.60 4.95
C PHE A 262 29.86 -5.96 3.59
N ALA A 263 30.18 -6.62 2.48
CA ALA A 263 29.97 -6.08 1.14
C ALA A 263 28.49 -6.13 0.75
N SER A 264 27.89 -5.02 0.33
CA SER A 264 26.51 -4.98 -0.18
C SER A 264 26.33 -5.89 -1.42
N PRO A 265 25.13 -6.49 -1.62
CA PRO A 265 24.83 -7.21 -2.84
C PRO A 265 24.80 -6.26 -4.05
N ASN A 266 24.89 -6.84 -5.26
CA ASN A 266 24.72 -6.10 -6.50
C ASN A 266 23.39 -6.51 -7.18
N PRO A 267 22.26 -5.90 -6.79
CA PRO A 267 20.96 -6.31 -7.29
C PRO A 267 20.77 -5.97 -8.76
N CYS A 268 19.74 -6.51 -9.38
CA CYS A 268 19.44 -6.27 -10.79
C CYS A 268 19.17 -4.78 -11.11
N ARG A 269 19.29 -4.40 -12.39
CA ARG A 269 19.22 -2.99 -12.83
C ARG A 269 17.96 -2.24 -12.35
N PRO A 270 16.75 -2.83 -12.39
CA PRO A 270 15.54 -2.16 -11.88
C PRO A 270 15.63 -1.80 -10.40
N ILE A 271 16.12 -2.72 -9.55
CA ILE A 271 16.26 -2.49 -8.11
C ILE A 271 17.31 -1.41 -7.83
N ARG A 272 18.45 -1.42 -8.53
CA ARG A 272 19.45 -0.33 -8.40
C ARG A 272 18.87 1.04 -8.76
N ALA A 273 18.01 1.10 -9.78
CA ALA A 273 17.35 2.35 -10.15
C ALA A 273 16.34 2.82 -9.09
N LEU A 274 15.61 1.89 -8.46
CA LEU A 274 14.70 2.18 -7.35
C LEU A 274 15.44 2.61 -6.09
N ASP A 275 16.55 1.95 -5.75
CA ASP A 275 17.42 2.32 -4.62
C ASP A 275 17.95 3.74 -4.78
N ALA A 276 18.50 4.06 -5.96
CA ALA A 276 18.98 5.41 -6.28
C ALA A 276 17.85 6.45 -6.21
N TRP A 277 16.65 6.10 -6.70
CA TRP A 277 15.48 6.97 -6.59
C TRP A 277 15.10 7.24 -5.13
N ALA A 278 15.03 6.20 -4.31
CA ALA A 278 14.64 6.26 -2.90
C ALA A 278 15.65 7.07 -2.08
N GLN A 279 16.95 6.81 -2.24
CA GLN A 279 18.02 7.56 -1.59
C GLN A 279 17.96 9.05 -1.94
N THR A 280 17.80 9.38 -3.22
CA THR A 280 17.66 10.78 -3.67
C THR A 280 16.43 11.44 -3.03
N ALA A 281 15.31 10.72 -2.92
CA ALA A 281 14.08 11.25 -2.33
C ALA A 281 14.24 11.50 -0.82
N ILE A 282 14.95 10.62 -0.11
CA ILE A 282 15.25 10.76 1.32
C ILE A 282 16.23 11.91 1.56
N GLN A 283 17.30 12.00 0.77
CA GLN A 283 18.30 13.06 0.89
C GLN A 283 17.64 14.44 0.73
N ARG A 284 16.81 14.62 -0.32
CA ARG A 284 16.07 15.86 -0.53
C ARG A 284 15.19 16.26 0.66
N ARG A 285 14.55 15.28 1.32
CA ARG A 285 13.74 15.56 2.51
C ARG A 285 14.59 15.98 3.70
N ARG A 286 15.77 15.38 3.87
CA ARG A 286 16.73 15.74 4.91
C ARG A 286 17.28 17.16 4.67
N ASP A 287 17.63 17.49 3.44
CA ASP A 287 18.11 18.82 3.05
C ASP A 287 17.05 19.88 3.38
N VAL A 288 15.79 19.66 2.96
CA VAL A 288 14.67 20.56 3.29
C VAL A 288 14.44 20.70 4.79
N ALA A 289 14.60 19.62 5.56
CA ALA A 289 14.45 19.67 7.01
C ALA A 289 15.62 20.41 7.69
N ALA A 290 16.83 20.30 7.14
CA ALA A 290 18.04 20.96 7.66
C ALA A 290 18.05 22.47 7.36
N ASP A 291 17.56 22.88 6.19
CA ASP A 291 17.54 24.29 5.77
C ASP A 291 16.48 25.15 6.50
N GLY A 292 15.67 24.56 7.38
CA GLY A 292 14.63 25.28 8.13
C GLY A 292 13.53 25.90 7.27
N VAL A 293 13.51 25.61 5.97
CA VAL A 293 12.52 26.11 5.03
C VAL A 293 11.21 25.38 5.31
N PRO A 294 10.12 26.09 5.72
CA PRO A 294 8.83 25.45 5.94
C PRO A 294 8.45 24.71 4.67
N THR A 295 7.99 23.47 4.83
CA THR A 295 7.74 22.51 3.75
C THR A 295 6.88 23.16 2.67
N GLU A 296 7.55 23.75 1.67
CA GLU A 296 6.84 24.37 0.57
C GLU A 296 6.07 23.24 -0.08
N SER A 297 4.77 23.49 -0.24
CA SER A 297 3.81 22.54 -0.77
C SER A 297 4.39 21.80 -1.98
N ALA A 298 4.00 20.54 -2.16
CA ALA A 298 4.47 19.61 -3.21
C ALA A 298 4.23 20.06 -4.68
N ASP A 299 4.14 21.36 -4.93
CA ASP A 299 3.99 22.08 -6.20
C ASP A 299 5.27 22.85 -6.61
N SER A 300 6.38 22.73 -5.87
CA SER A 300 7.64 23.48 -6.08
C SER A 300 8.48 23.07 -7.32
N ARG A 301 7.95 22.21 -8.20
CA ARG A 301 8.59 21.93 -9.48
C ARG A 301 8.29 23.08 -10.43
N VAL A 302 9.32 23.80 -10.88
CA VAL A 302 9.18 24.74 -12.00
C VAL A 302 8.91 23.92 -13.26
N TYR A 303 7.69 23.99 -13.77
CA TYR A 303 7.30 23.31 -15.00
C TYR A 303 7.80 24.10 -16.21
N THR A 304 8.13 23.41 -17.29
CA THR A 304 8.49 24.10 -18.54
C THR A 304 7.27 24.76 -19.17
N ARG A 305 7.47 25.77 -20.04
CA ARG A 305 6.35 26.40 -20.79
C ARG A 305 5.50 25.36 -21.52
N GLY A 306 6.13 24.32 -22.10
CA GLY A 306 5.41 23.23 -22.75
C GLY A 306 4.52 22.44 -21.79
N GLU A 307 4.99 22.17 -20.57
CA GLU A 307 4.21 21.49 -19.54
C GLU A 307 3.06 22.36 -19.01
N GLU A 308 3.27 23.68 -18.87
CA GLU A 308 2.21 24.61 -18.52
C GLU A 308 1.12 24.68 -19.60
N ILE A 309 1.52 24.77 -20.88
CA ILE A 309 0.58 24.73 -22.00
C ILE A 309 -0.20 23.40 -21.98
N ALA A 310 0.49 22.27 -21.80
CA ALA A 310 -0.15 20.96 -21.71
C ALA A 310 -1.15 20.86 -20.54
N HIS A 311 -0.83 21.45 -19.38
CA HIS A 311 -1.78 21.53 -18.25
C HIS A 311 -3.03 22.33 -18.61
N TRP A 312 -2.87 23.51 -19.20
CA TRP A 312 -4.00 24.34 -19.62
C TRP A 312 -4.86 23.65 -20.68
N VAL A 313 -4.24 23.02 -21.67
CA VAL A 313 -4.94 22.29 -22.75
C VAL A 313 -5.69 21.09 -22.18
N THR A 314 -5.05 20.26 -21.36
CA THR A 314 -5.70 19.07 -20.78
C THR A 314 -6.88 19.43 -19.88
N HIS A 315 -6.76 20.47 -19.04
CA HIS A 315 -7.89 20.94 -18.22
C HIS A 315 -9.00 21.58 -19.06
N GLY A 316 -8.66 22.38 -20.08
CA GLY A 316 -9.63 22.98 -20.99
C GLY A 316 -10.42 21.94 -21.78
N ILE A 317 -9.74 20.93 -22.34
CA ILE A 317 -10.36 19.79 -23.01
C ILE A 317 -11.25 19.04 -22.01
N GLY A 318 -10.75 18.79 -20.78
CA GLY A 318 -11.53 18.13 -19.75
C GLY A 318 -12.84 18.85 -19.41
N LEU A 319 -12.81 20.18 -19.29
CA LEU A 319 -14.00 20.99 -19.06
C LEU A 319 -14.99 20.90 -20.23
N ALA A 320 -14.52 21.06 -21.47
CA ALA A 320 -15.36 20.95 -22.66
C ALA A 320 -16.02 19.55 -22.78
N VAL A 321 -15.23 18.49 -22.57
CA VAL A 321 -15.70 17.10 -22.56
C VAL A 321 -16.70 16.88 -21.44
N SER A 322 -16.52 17.50 -20.27
CA SER A 322 -17.45 17.36 -19.14
C SER A 322 -18.81 18.00 -19.42
N VAL A 323 -18.82 19.17 -20.08
CA VAL A 323 -20.06 19.82 -20.53
C VAL A 323 -20.77 18.92 -21.55
N ALA A 324 -20.05 18.44 -22.56
CA ALA A 324 -20.60 17.53 -23.55
C ALA A 324 -21.14 16.24 -22.91
N ALA A 325 -20.39 15.64 -21.99
CA ALA A 325 -20.79 14.44 -21.26
C ALA A 325 -22.08 14.67 -20.46
N LEU A 326 -22.18 15.76 -19.70
CA LEU A 326 -23.40 16.12 -18.97
C LEU A 326 -24.59 16.28 -19.92
N THR A 327 -24.42 16.99 -21.04
CA THR A 327 -25.47 17.16 -22.04
C THR A 327 -25.92 15.82 -22.62
N LEU A 328 -24.98 14.97 -23.06
CA LEU A 328 -25.29 13.66 -23.63
C LEU A 328 -25.99 12.77 -22.60
N LEU A 329 -25.51 12.74 -21.36
CA LEU A 329 -26.10 12.00 -20.25
C LEU A 329 -27.56 12.42 -20.02
N ILE A 330 -27.85 13.72 -19.95
CA ILE A 330 -29.22 14.24 -19.77
C ILE A 330 -30.09 13.91 -20.98
N VAL A 331 -29.61 14.17 -22.20
CA VAL A 331 -30.39 13.97 -23.42
C VAL A 331 -30.73 12.50 -23.60
N PHE A 332 -29.75 11.60 -23.55
CA PHE A 332 -30.01 10.17 -23.75
C PHE A 332 -30.85 9.54 -22.63
N SER A 333 -30.65 9.96 -21.37
CA SER A 333 -31.49 9.47 -20.27
C SER A 333 -32.91 10.00 -20.34
N SER A 334 -33.11 11.22 -20.84
CA SER A 334 -34.45 11.81 -21.02
C SER A 334 -35.20 11.19 -22.22
N LEU A 335 -34.48 10.78 -23.26
CA LEU A 335 -35.08 10.13 -24.44
C LEU A 335 -35.38 8.64 -24.22
N ARG A 336 -34.56 7.92 -23.44
CA ARG A 336 -34.61 6.45 -23.34
C ARG A 336 -34.80 5.89 -21.93
N GLY A 337 -34.52 6.69 -20.91
CA GLY A 337 -34.52 6.27 -19.51
C GLY A 337 -35.78 6.68 -18.74
N SER A 338 -35.82 6.33 -17.46
CA SER A 338 -36.82 6.82 -16.50
C SER A 338 -36.24 7.98 -15.67
N ALA A 339 -37.03 8.51 -14.73
CA ALA A 339 -36.57 9.53 -13.79
C ALA A 339 -35.30 9.10 -13.01
N TRP A 340 -35.13 7.80 -12.74
CA TRP A 340 -33.94 7.26 -12.07
C TRP A 340 -32.67 7.46 -12.91
N GLU A 341 -32.72 7.11 -14.20
CA GLU A 341 -31.62 7.30 -15.13
C GLU A 341 -31.33 8.79 -15.30
N VAL A 342 -32.36 9.64 -15.47
CA VAL A 342 -32.17 11.10 -15.62
C VAL A 342 -31.46 11.69 -14.40
N VAL A 343 -31.94 11.40 -13.19
CA VAL A 343 -31.35 11.94 -11.96
C VAL A 343 -29.92 11.43 -11.77
N SER A 344 -29.71 10.11 -11.86
CA SER A 344 -28.39 9.51 -11.64
C SER A 344 -27.34 9.93 -12.67
N PHE A 345 -27.72 10.02 -13.95
CA PHE A 345 -26.84 10.47 -15.02
C PHE A 345 -26.52 11.96 -14.89
N THR A 346 -27.49 12.77 -14.46
CA THR A 346 -27.27 14.19 -14.14
C THR A 346 -26.28 14.36 -13.00
N ILE A 347 -26.41 13.57 -11.92
CA ILE A 347 -25.45 13.58 -10.80
C ILE A 347 -24.04 13.22 -11.29
N PHE A 348 -23.91 12.17 -12.09
CA PHE A 348 -22.61 11.80 -12.67
C PHE A 348 -22.03 12.94 -13.52
N GLY A 349 -22.80 13.51 -14.44
CA GLY A 349 -22.34 14.61 -15.30
C GLY A 349 -21.98 15.89 -14.51
N LEU A 350 -22.77 16.26 -13.49
CA LEU A 350 -22.52 17.44 -12.67
C LEU A 350 -21.26 17.29 -11.82
N THR A 351 -21.02 16.11 -11.25
CA THR A 351 -19.80 15.87 -10.47
C THR A 351 -18.55 15.86 -11.36
N LEU A 352 -18.63 15.33 -12.58
CA LEU A 352 -17.56 15.43 -13.59
C LEU A 352 -17.29 16.88 -13.99
N LEU A 353 -18.34 17.64 -14.27
CA LEU A 353 -18.25 19.07 -14.58
C LEU A 353 -17.65 19.86 -13.40
N GLY A 354 -18.07 19.57 -12.18
CA GLY A 354 -17.56 20.17 -10.96
C GLY A 354 -16.07 19.92 -10.78
N LEU A 355 -15.62 18.68 -10.92
CA LEU A 355 -14.19 18.30 -10.88
C LEU A 355 -13.38 19.08 -11.92
N SER A 356 -13.83 19.09 -13.18
CA SER A 356 -13.15 19.81 -14.26
C SER A 356 -13.15 21.32 -14.03
N THR A 357 -14.21 21.88 -13.46
CA THR A 357 -14.31 23.31 -13.12
C THR A 357 -13.33 23.69 -12.02
N VAL A 358 -13.28 22.92 -10.93
CA VAL A 358 -12.31 23.13 -9.85
C VAL A 358 -10.88 23.10 -10.39
N ALA A 359 -10.58 22.14 -11.27
CA ALA A 359 -9.25 22.00 -11.86
C ALA A 359 -8.85 23.21 -12.74
N VAL A 360 -9.76 23.68 -13.60
CA VAL A 360 -9.56 24.88 -14.44
C VAL A 360 -9.42 26.13 -13.59
N LEU A 361 -10.31 26.35 -12.61
CA LEU A 361 -10.28 27.54 -11.77
C LEU A 361 -9.04 27.56 -10.86
N ARG A 362 -8.64 26.41 -10.32
CA ARG A 362 -7.38 26.26 -9.60
C ARG A 362 -6.20 26.68 -10.48
N GLN A 363 -6.19 26.32 -11.76
CA GLN A 363 -5.12 26.70 -12.68
C GLN A 363 -5.19 28.20 -13.08
N ALA A 364 -6.39 28.74 -13.25
CA ALA A 364 -6.61 30.12 -13.69
C ALA A 364 -6.21 31.17 -12.66
N PHE A 365 -6.46 30.92 -11.37
CA PHE A 365 -6.02 31.85 -10.35
C PHE A 365 -4.51 31.69 -10.07
N ARG A 366 -3.77 32.79 -10.17
CA ARG A 366 -2.32 32.81 -9.88
C ARG A 366 -2.02 32.84 -8.38
N SER A 367 -2.77 33.62 -7.60
CA SER A 367 -2.58 33.77 -6.15
C SER A 367 -3.87 34.26 -5.47
N GLY A 368 -3.85 34.34 -4.13
CA GLY A 368 -4.93 34.92 -3.33
C GLY A 368 -5.98 33.91 -2.85
N ARG A 369 -7.05 34.43 -2.23
CA ARG A 369 -8.09 33.62 -1.56
C ARG A 369 -8.80 32.65 -2.50
N ALA A 370 -9.05 33.05 -3.75
CA ALA A 370 -9.69 32.18 -4.75
C ALA A 370 -8.80 30.99 -5.12
N LYS A 371 -7.49 31.20 -5.36
CA LYS A 371 -6.53 30.12 -5.62
C LYS A 371 -6.49 29.13 -4.45
N GLU A 372 -6.45 29.64 -3.22
CA GLU A 372 -6.44 28.79 -2.03
C GLU A 372 -7.74 28.00 -1.87
N LEU A 373 -8.90 28.61 -2.15
CA LEU A 373 -10.18 27.93 -2.13
C LEU A 373 -10.21 26.74 -3.10
N PHE A 374 -9.91 26.97 -4.39
CA PHE A 374 -9.92 25.90 -5.38
C PHE A 374 -8.82 24.86 -5.17
N ARG A 375 -7.69 25.26 -4.56
CA ARG A 375 -6.67 24.31 -4.09
C ARG A 375 -7.19 23.38 -2.99
N ARG A 376 -8.01 23.89 -2.06
CA ARG A 376 -8.66 23.07 -1.02
C ARG A 376 -9.78 22.19 -1.57
N LEU A 377 -10.48 22.64 -2.61
CA LEU A 377 -11.57 21.88 -3.25
C LEU A 377 -11.08 20.77 -4.19
N ASP A 378 -9.81 20.78 -4.60
CA ASP A 378 -9.23 19.83 -5.57
C ASP A 378 -9.42 18.37 -5.13
N GLN A 379 -9.05 18.05 -3.89
CA GLN A 379 -9.15 16.68 -3.36
C GLN A 379 -10.60 16.25 -3.06
N PRO A 380 -11.44 17.07 -2.38
CA PRO A 380 -12.87 16.77 -2.20
C PRO A 380 -13.63 16.55 -3.51
N ALA A 381 -13.34 17.31 -4.56
CA ALA A 381 -14.00 17.18 -5.85
C ALA A 381 -13.77 15.80 -6.47
N ILE A 382 -12.59 15.19 -6.27
CA ILE A 382 -12.29 13.82 -6.72
C ILE A 382 -13.19 12.82 -5.99
N PHE A 383 -13.35 12.93 -4.68
CA PHE A 383 -14.20 11.99 -3.91
C PHE A 383 -15.68 12.12 -4.27
N VAL A 384 -16.17 13.36 -4.45
CA VAL A 384 -17.54 13.61 -4.91
C VAL A 384 -17.75 13.05 -6.32
N PHE A 385 -16.76 13.21 -7.21
CA PHE A 385 -16.78 12.61 -8.54
C PHE A 385 -16.80 11.08 -8.50
N ILE A 386 -15.99 10.45 -7.63
CA ILE A 386 -16.04 9.00 -7.43
C ILE A 386 -17.47 8.59 -7.07
N ALA A 387 -18.09 9.17 -6.04
CA ALA A 387 -19.48 8.85 -5.68
C ALA A 387 -20.47 9.08 -6.83
N GLY A 388 -20.31 10.18 -7.58
CA GLY A 388 -21.10 10.49 -8.76
C GLY A 388 -21.02 9.41 -9.84
N THR A 389 -19.84 8.83 -10.08
CA THR A 389 -19.66 7.77 -11.09
C THR A 389 -20.36 6.47 -10.74
N TYR A 390 -20.59 6.17 -9.45
CA TYR A 390 -21.31 4.99 -9.00
C TYR A 390 -22.83 5.13 -9.11
N THR A 391 -23.34 6.37 -9.05
CA THR A 391 -24.77 6.65 -8.93
C THR A 391 -25.60 6.06 -10.08
N PRO A 392 -25.19 6.16 -11.37
CA PRO A 392 -25.88 5.48 -12.48
C PRO A 392 -26.02 3.97 -12.28
N PHE A 393 -24.97 3.30 -11.83
CA PHE A 393 -24.95 1.85 -11.65
C PHE A 393 -25.89 1.41 -10.54
N LEU A 394 -25.87 2.14 -9.42
CA LEU A 394 -26.70 1.86 -8.26
C LEU A 394 -28.18 2.07 -8.56
N PHE A 395 -28.53 3.18 -9.21
CA PHE A 395 -29.93 3.54 -9.44
C PHE A 395 -30.57 2.71 -10.57
N SER A 396 -29.80 2.34 -11.60
CA SER A 396 -30.32 1.57 -12.73
C SER A 396 -30.37 0.06 -12.47
N ASN A 397 -29.38 -0.52 -11.77
CA ASN A 397 -29.27 -1.99 -11.65
C ASN A 397 -29.64 -2.56 -10.27
N LEU A 398 -29.58 -1.76 -9.20
CA LEU A 398 -29.88 -2.20 -7.83
C LEU A 398 -31.01 -1.37 -7.23
N ARG A 399 -32.25 -1.75 -7.55
CA ARG A 399 -33.44 -1.14 -6.94
C ARG A 399 -33.81 -1.91 -5.67
N GLY A 400 -34.00 -1.21 -4.54
CA GLY A 400 -34.39 -1.80 -3.25
C GLY A 400 -33.40 -1.55 -2.11
N GLY A 401 -33.60 -2.22 -0.96
CA GLY A 401 -32.85 -1.98 0.27
C GLY A 401 -31.32 -2.12 0.12
N THR A 402 -30.87 -3.14 -0.62
CA THR A 402 -29.44 -3.36 -0.92
C THR A 402 -28.83 -2.21 -1.74
N GLY A 403 -29.57 -1.69 -2.73
CA GLY A 403 -29.13 -0.55 -3.52
C GLY A 403 -28.93 0.70 -2.67
N TRP A 404 -29.89 0.99 -1.79
CA TRP A 404 -29.79 2.12 -0.84
C TRP A 404 -28.66 1.96 0.17
N LEU A 405 -28.38 0.74 0.63
CA LEU A 405 -27.23 0.46 1.49
C LEU A 405 -25.91 0.83 0.78
N PHE A 406 -25.74 0.41 -0.48
CA PHE A 406 -24.55 0.77 -1.26
C PHE A 406 -24.46 2.27 -1.56
N VAL A 407 -25.58 2.92 -1.87
CA VAL A 407 -25.63 4.39 -2.03
C VAL A 407 -25.14 5.07 -0.76
N GLY A 408 -25.71 4.70 0.40
CA GLY A 408 -25.31 5.25 1.70
C GLY A 408 -23.84 4.98 2.04
N ALA A 409 -23.35 3.77 1.77
CA ALA A 409 -21.97 3.40 2.03
C ALA A 409 -20.98 4.18 1.14
N ILE A 410 -21.21 4.23 -0.17
CA ILE A 410 -20.31 4.90 -1.12
C ILE A 410 -20.32 6.42 -0.91
N TRP A 411 -21.50 7.03 -0.83
CA TRP A 411 -21.61 8.47 -0.57
C TRP A 411 -21.13 8.84 0.83
N GLY A 412 -21.36 7.99 1.83
CA GLY A 412 -20.86 8.18 3.19
C GLY A 412 -19.33 8.14 3.26
N LEU A 413 -18.70 7.12 2.65
CA LEU A 413 -17.24 6.98 2.59
C LEU A 413 -16.60 8.14 1.79
N CYS A 414 -17.14 8.45 0.61
CA CYS A 414 -16.63 9.57 -0.20
C CYS A 414 -16.84 10.91 0.49
N GLY A 415 -17.99 11.11 1.15
CA GLY A 415 -18.29 12.31 1.91
C GLY A 415 -17.35 12.47 3.11
N ALA A 416 -17.13 11.42 3.88
CA ALA A 416 -16.17 11.41 4.98
C ALA A 416 -14.75 11.71 4.48
N ALA A 417 -14.33 11.10 3.38
CA ALA A 417 -13.02 11.35 2.77
C ALA A 417 -12.88 12.78 2.21
N ALA A 418 -13.95 13.34 1.64
CA ALA A 418 -14.01 14.73 1.19
C ALA A 418 -13.87 15.72 2.37
N VAL A 419 -14.62 15.50 3.46
CA VAL A 419 -14.52 16.31 4.69
C VAL A 419 -13.14 16.18 5.33
N TYR A 420 -12.60 14.96 5.41
CA TYR A 420 -11.24 14.71 5.91
C TYR A 420 -10.21 15.49 5.08
N SER A 421 -10.35 15.49 3.75
CA SER A 421 -9.47 16.24 2.85
C SER A 421 -9.56 17.76 3.05
N LEU A 422 -10.73 18.29 3.38
CA LEU A 422 -10.92 19.71 3.70
C LEU A 422 -10.26 20.10 5.03
N VAL A 423 -10.36 19.24 6.05
CA VAL A 423 -9.85 19.51 7.40
C VAL A 423 -8.34 19.36 7.48
N PHE A 424 -7.79 18.26 6.95
CA PHE A 424 -6.37 17.94 7.08
C PHE A 424 -5.51 18.38 5.89
N GLY A 425 -6.15 18.81 4.79
CA GLY A 425 -5.47 19.34 3.61
C GLY A 425 -4.42 18.40 3.02
N ALA A 426 -3.33 18.97 2.52
CA ALA A 426 -2.27 18.21 1.84
C ALA A 426 -1.41 17.34 2.78
N ARG A 427 -1.57 17.44 4.11
CA ARG A 427 -0.75 16.70 5.10
C ARG A 427 -0.88 15.19 4.94
N HIS A 428 -2.05 14.70 4.53
CA HIS A 428 -2.35 13.28 4.33
C HIS A 428 -2.77 12.97 2.88
N ARG A 429 -2.18 13.69 1.92
CA ARG A 429 -2.44 13.56 0.47
C ARG A 429 -2.31 12.12 -0.07
N LEU A 430 -1.39 11.32 0.47
CA LEU A 430 -1.24 9.92 0.05
C LEU A 430 -2.36 9.03 0.60
N VAL A 431 -2.76 9.22 1.87
CA VAL A 431 -3.88 8.48 2.49
C VAL A 431 -5.16 8.70 1.71
N THR A 432 -5.43 9.94 1.31
CA THR A 432 -6.62 10.29 0.53
C THR A 432 -6.56 9.73 -0.90
N ILE A 433 -5.40 9.70 -1.56
CA ILE A 433 -5.28 9.05 -2.87
C ILE A 433 -5.48 7.54 -2.78
N VAL A 434 -4.86 6.89 -1.78
CA VAL A 434 -5.02 5.44 -1.55
C VAL A 434 -6.47 5.10 -1.20
N ALA A 435 -7.12 5.88 -0.34
CA ALA A 435 -8.53 5.72 -0.02
C ALA A 435 -9.42 5.92 -1.26
N GLY A 436 -9.13 6.93 -2.09
CA GLY A 436 -9.84 7.17 -3.35
C GLY A 436 -9.70 6.01 -4.33
N LEU A 437 -8.49 5.46 -4.49
CA LEU A 437 -8.26 4.26 -5.29
C LEU A 437 -9.02 3.07 -4.69
N PHE A 438 -8.91 2.81 -3.39
CA PHE A 438 -9.62 1.72 -2.73
C PHE A 438 -11.13 1.78 -3.01
N VAL A 439 -11.76 2.94 -2.74
CA VAL A 439 -13.18 3.15 -3.01
C VAL A 439 -13.49 2.97 -4.50
N SER A 440 -12.67 3.49 -5.41
CA SER A 440 -12.89 3.38 -6.86
C SER A 440 -12.91 1.94 -7.37
N TRP A 441 -12.23 1.01 -6.70
CA TRP A 441 -12.21 -0.41 -7.08
C TRP A 441 -13.36 -1.22 -6.48
N THR A 442 -14.11 -0.68 -5.50
CA THR A 442 -15.21 -1.40 -4.84
C THR A 442 -16.33 -1.82 -5.78
N ILE A 443 -16.57 -1.13 -6.89
CA ILE A 443 -17.57 -1.53 -7.90
C ILE A 443 -17.26 -2.92 -8.48
N LEU A 444 -15.98 -3.28 -8.61
CA LEU A 444 -15.55 -4.57 -9.12
C LEU A 444 -15.70 -5.69 -8.08
N VAL A 445 -15.75 -5.34 -6.79
CA VAL A 445 -15.70 -6.27 -5.66
C VAL A 445 -17.08 -6.51 -5.05
N ALA A 446 -17.72 -5.42 -4.66
CA ALA A 446 -18.87 -5.40 -3.76
C ALA A 446 -20.19 -5.32 -4.54
N MET A 447 -20.15 -5.04 -5.85
CA MET A 447 -21.35 -4.92 -6.68
C MET A 447 -21.52 -6.13 -7.60
N GLY A 448 -21.24 -7.35 -7.10
CA GLY A 448 -21.42 -8.59 -7.86
C GLY A 448 -22.81 -8.74 -8.48
N GLY A 449 -23.85 -8.25 -7.79
CA GLY A 449 -25.21 -8.19 -8.33
C GLY A 449 -25.35 -7.28 -9.56
N VAL A 450 -24.65 -6.13 -9.60
CA VAL A 450 -24.62 -5.25 -10.79
C VAL A 450 -23.79 -5.86 -11.90
N ILE A 451 -22.61 -6.40 -11.57
CA ILE A 451 -21.72 -7.03 -12.54
C ILE A 451 -22.46 -8.16 -13.28
N ALA A 452 -23.25 -8.96 -12.56
CA ALA A 452 -24.03 -10.06 -13.14
C ALA A 452 -25.13 -9.58 -14.12
N THR A 453 -25.62 -8.35 -13.97
CA THR A 453 -26.65 -7.78 -14.86
C THR A 453 -26.06 -7.10 -16.10
N LEU A 454 -24.75 -6.82 -16.11
CA LEU A 454 -24.12 -6.08 -17.18
C LEU A 454 -23.59 -7.00 -18.29
N PRO A 455 -23.73 -6.61 -19.57
CA PRO A 455 -23.12 -7.35 -20.67
C PRO A 455 -21.58 -7.29 -20.58
N PRO A 456 -20.85 -8.30 -21.11
CA PRO A 456 -19.38 -8.35 -21.03
C PRO A 456 -18.69 -7.09 -21.56
N ALA A 457 -19.24 -6.44 -22.58
CA ALA A 457 -18.70 -5.20 -23.13
C ALA A 457 -18.70 -4.04 -22.12
N ALA A 458 -19.76 -3.92 -21.31
CA ALA A 458 -19.84 -2.94 -20.23
C ALA A 458 -18.76 -3.20 -19.17
N LEU A 459 -18.53 -4.47 -18.83
CA LEU A 459 -17.51 -4.88 -17.87
C LEU A 459 -16.09 -4.55 -18.36
N TRP A 460 -15.79 -4.79 -19.64
CA TRP A 460 -14.51 -4.42 -20.21
C TRP A 460 -14.26 -2.91 -20.20
N LEU A 461 -15.29 -2.10 -20.43
CA LEU A 461 -15.18 -0.64 -20.28
C LEU A 461 -14.92 -0.24 -18.82
N LEU A 462 -15.60 -0.86 -17.85
CA LEU A 462 -15.35 -0.59 -16.42
C LEU A 462 -13.91 -0.96 -16.01
N VAL A 463 -13.41 -2.10 -16.48
CA VAL A 463 -12.03 -2.54 -16.21
C VAL A 463 -11.03 -1.63 -16.89
N ALA A 464 -11.26 -1.24 -18.15
CA ALA A 464 -10.44 -0.25 -18.84
C ALA A 464 -10.44 1.10 -18.11
N GLY A 465 -11.59 1.51 -17.57
CA GLY A 465 -11.73 2.72 -16.76
C GLY A 465 -10.93 2.66 -15.46
N ALA A 466 -11.07 1.56 -14.70
CA ALA A 466 -10.30 1.30 -13.48
C ALA A 466 -8.80 1.26 -13.76
N ALA A 467 -8.38 0.62 -14.86
CA ALA A 467 -6.99 0.59 -15.29
C ALA A 467 -6.46 1.98 -15.63
N CYS A 468 -7.25 2.81 -16.34
CA CYS A 468 -6.88 4.20 -16.62
C CYS A 468 -6.66 5.00 -15.34
N TYR A 469 -7.55 4.90 -14.35
CA TYR A 469 -7.37 5.59 -13.06
C TYR A 469 -6.16 5.07 -12.28
N GLY A 470 -5.96 3.74 -12.23
CA GLY A 470 -4.83 3.12 -11.54
C GLY A 470 -3.48 3.49 -12.16
N VAL A 471 -3.34 3.35 -13.48
CA VAL A 471 -2.14 3.76 -14.21
C VAL A 471 -1.94 5.28 -14.12
N GLY A 472 -3.03 6.06 -14.17
CA GLY A 472 -2.99 7.51 -13.98
C GLY A 472 -2.39 7.91 -12.62
N ALA A 473 -2.70 7.19 -11.55
CA ALA A 473 -2.13 7.43 -10.24
C ALA A 473 -0.60 7.22 -10.21
N ILE A 474 -0.07 6.24 -10.96
CA ILE A 474 1.38 6.04 -11.11
C ILE A 474 2.02 7.31 -11.70
N PHE A 475 1.45 7.86 -12.78
CA PHE A 475 1.96 9.11 -13.38
C PHE A 475 1.79 10.35 -12.49
N TYR A 476 0.74 10.41 -11.64
CA TYR A 476 0.60 11.47 -10.62
C TYR A 476 1.80 11.49 -9.67
N PHE A 477 2.20 10.32 -9.16
CA PHE A 477 3.32 10.17 -8.24
C PHE A 477 4.69 10.26 -8.92
N TRP A 478 4.77 9.99 -10.22
CA TRP A 478 6.02 10.06 -10.98
C TRP A 478 6.41 11.49 -11.38
N GLN A 479 6.61 12.37 -10.39
CA GLN A 479 6.84 13.80 -10.57
C GLN A 479 8.11 14.16 -11.39
N ARG A 480 9.06 13.23 -11.54
CA ARG A 480 10.28 13.41 -12.35
C ARG A 480 10.01 13.31 -13.85
N LEU A 481 8.95 12.62 -14.27
CA LEU A 481 8.65 12.46 -15.69
C LEU A 481 8.15 13.79 -16.26
N ARG A 482 8.63 14.14 -17.46
CA ARG A 482 8.07 15.28 -18.21
C ARG A 482 6.62 14.99 -18.57
N PHE A 483 5.74 15.98 -18.46
CA PHE A 483 4.31 15.87 -18.76
C PHE A 483 3.53 14.86 -17.88
N HIS A 484 4.04 14.48 -16.72
CA HIS A 484 3.40 13.48 -15.85
C HIS A 484 1.98 13.89 -15.41
N ARG A 485 1.74 15.16 -15.01
CA ARG A 485 0.39 15.65 -14.65
C ARG A 485 -0.55 15.73 -15.85
N ALA A 486 -0.06 16.13 -17.04
CA ALA A 486 -0.86 16.09 -18.27
C ALA A 486 -1.27 14.65 -18.65
N THR A 487 -0.33 13.70 -18.55
CA THR A 487 -0.58 12.27 -18.79
C THR A 487 -1.59 11.71 -17.79
N TRP A 488 -1.45 12.05 -16.51
CA TRP A 488 -2.42 11.72 -15.49
C TRP A 488 -3.82 12.26 -15.82
N HIS A 489 -3.96 13.54 -16.19
CA HIS A 489 -5.26 14.10 -16.57
C HIS A 489 -5.85 13.40 -17.80
N ALA A 490 -5.04 13.08 -18.80
CA ALA A 490 -5.50 12.35 -19.98
C ALA A 490 -6.03 10.96 -19.62
N LEU A 491 -5.36 10.24 -18.72
CA LEU A 491 -5.81 8.94 -18.22
C LEU A 491 -7.08 9.06 -17.36
N VAL A 492 -7.20 10.09 -16.52
CA VAL A 492 -8.45 10.38 -15.79
C VAL A 492 -9.61 10.62 -16.77
N LEU A 493 -9.39 11.41 -17.83
CA LEU A 493 -10.39 11.63 -18.87
C LEU A 493 -10.73 10.34 -19.64
N GLY A 494 -9.75 9.50 -19.94
CA GLY A 494 -9.97 8.18 -20.53
C GLY A 494 -10.83 7.29 -19.63
N GLY A 495 -10.55 7.26 -18.33
CA GLY A 495 -11.36 6.57 -17.33
C GLY A 495 -12.80 7.07 -17.26
N SER A 496 -12.99 8.39 -17.18
CA SER A 496 -14.31 9.03 -17.20
C SER A 496 -15.08 8.72 -18.49
N THR A 497 -14.39 8.67 -19.63
CA THR A 497 -14.98 8.33 -20.92
C THR A 497 -15.47 6.89 -20.94
N CYS A 498 -14.70 5.94 -20.39
CA CYS A 498 -15.14 4.56 -20.28
C CYS A 498 -16.42 4.43 -19.42
N HIS A 499 -16.49 5.16 -18.31
CA HIS A 499 -17.69 5.19 -17.45
C HIS A 499 -18.89 5.85 -18.15
N LEU A 500 -18.66 6.95 -18.88
CA LEU A 500 -19.67 7.62 -19.70
C LEU A 500 -20.25 6.69 -20.77
N LEU A 501 -19.39 6.02 -21.53
CA LEU A 501 -19.81 5.06 -22.54
C LEU A 501 -20.56 3.90 -21.90
N THR A 502 -20.11 3.41 -20.75
CA THR A 502 -20.81 2.37 -20.00
C THR A 502 -22.24 2.79 -19.66
N ALA A 503 -22.41 4.00 -19.12
CA ALA A 503 -23.71 4.55 -18.77
C ALA A 503 -24.63 4.68 -20.00
N ILE A 504 -24.16 5.34 -21.05
CA ILE A 504 -25.00 5.66 -22.22
C ILE A 504 -25.34 4.41 -23.06
N LEU A 505 -24.40 3.45 -23.16
CA LEU A 505 -24.56 2.29 -24.04
C LEU A 505 -25.23 1.10 -23.35
N PHE A 506 -25.07 0.96 -22.03
CA PHE A 506 -25.45 -0.28 -21.33
C PHE A 506 -26.35 -0.09 -20.10
N LEU A 507 -26.52 1.13 -19.59
CA LEU A 507 -27.41 1.38 -18.43
C LEU A 507 -28.78 1.96 -18.82
N LEU A 508 -28.96 2.37 -20.07
CA LEU A 508 -30.27 2.81 -20.57
C LEU A 508 -31.05 1.61 -21.13
N PRO A 509 -32.39 1.58 -20.96
CA PRO A 509 -33.23 0.57 -21.58
C PRO A 509 -33.01 0.51 -23.10
N VAL A 510 -32.92 -0.71 -23.64
CA VAL A 510 -32.91 -0.90 -25.10
C VAL A 510 -34.31 -0.58 -25.61
N THR A 511 -34.41 0.44 -26.46
CA THR A 511 -35.64 0.73 -27.22
C THR A 511 -35.73 -0.33 -28.31
N HIS A 512 -36.78 -1.14 -28.28
CA HIS A 512 -37.12 -2.07 -29.38
C HIS A 512 -37.79 -1.32 -30.52
#